data_AF-A0A2D1VL98-F1
#
_entry.id   AF-A0A2D1VL98-F1
#
_cell.length_a   1.000
_cell.length_b   1.000
_cell.length_c   1.000
_cell.angle_alpha   90.00
_cell.angle_beta   90.00
_cell.angle_gamma   90.00
#
_symmetry.space_group_name_H-M   'P 1'
#
loop_
_entity.id
_entity.type
_entity.pdbx_description
1 polymer ?
#
loop_
_entity_poly.entity_id
_entity_poly.type
_entity_poly.pdbx_seq_one_letter_code
_entity_poly.pdbx_strand_id
1 'polypeptide(L)'
;KKSLPALLKEHSFWNSGVHKVTIRDLRGHEHSLSRYYAKWNSPRPESATIDEKSASSLPSASDKKVFYREVATAAETGWDFSSRWMRNSSDITTLSTTLIIPVDLNAYLYKVELDIAFFAKELGHHHTYENYLKSSKARQSAMRSILWNEEMNQWLDYWLTADDCQDVHQFEATNQNAEIFVSNFIPMWNWKHASGKDEDRSTMEGILRSFEVSGLIQPAGISTSLSNSGQQWDFPNGWAPLQHMIVEGLSNSGSKTGRLLAEKIAGRWIRTNYA
;
A
#
# COMPACT_ATOMS: atom_id res chain seq x y z
N LYS A 1 7.25 -25.09 -8.29
CA LYS A 1 7.22 -26.18 -7.27
C LYS A 1 7.83 -25.78 -5.92
N LYS A 2 9.10 -25.34 -5.83
CA LYS A 2 9.73 -24.99 -4.54
C LYS A 2 9.13 -23.75 -3.86
N SER A 3 8.66 -22.77 -4.62
CA SER A 3 8.17 -21.49 -4.06
C SER A 3 6.75 -21.56 -3.47
N LEU A 4 5.89 -22.45 -3.95
CA LEU A 4 4.47 -22.49 -3.55
C LEU A 4 4.28 -22.68 -2.03
N PRO A 5 4.98 -23.61 -1.35
CA PRO A 5 4.85 -23.74 0.11
C PRO A 5 5.24 -22.48 0.88
N ALA A 6 6.27 -21.75 0.44
CA ALA A 6 6.69 -20.51 1.07
C ALA A 6 5.62 -19.40 0.90
N LEU A 7 5.08 -19.25 -0.31
CA LEU A 7 4.01 -18.30 -0.61
C LEU A 7 2.74 -18.58 0.23
N LEU A 8 2.35 -19.86 0.37
CA LEU A 8 1.21 -20.23 1.22
C LEU A 8 1.44 -19.87 2.69
N LYS A 9 2.65 -20.11 3.20
CA LYS A 9 3.01 -19.80 4.59
C LYS A 9 3.04 -18.29 4.84
N GLU A 10 3.64 -17.53 3.93
CA GLU A 10 3.69 -16.07 4.01
C GLU A 10 2.31 -15.43 3.86
N HIS A 11 1.49 -15.89 2.92
CA HIS A 11 0.10 -15.42 2.79
C HIS A 11 -0.70 -15.66 4.08
N SER A 12 -0.54 -16.83 4.71
CA SER A 12 -1.17 -17.12 6.00
C SER A 12 -0.72 -16.17 7.12
N PHE A 13 0.55 -15.73 7.11
CA PHE A 13 1.05 -14.75 8.07
C PHE A 13 0.32 -13.40 7.91
N TRP A 14 0.23 -12.88 6.69
CA TRP A 14 -0.43 -11.59 6.40
C TRP A 14 -1.95 -11.59 6.57
N ASN A 15 -2.57 -12.77 6.55
CA ASN A 15 -4.03 -12.95 6.63
C ASN A 15 -4.50 -13.55 7.96
N SER A 16 -3.69 -13.41 9.02
CA SER A 16 -4.05 -13.91 10.35
C SER A 16 -3.67 -12.94 11.48
N GLY A 17 -4.32 -13.12 12.63
CA GLY A 17 -4.05 -12.36 13.85
C GLY A 17 -4.11 -10.84 13.62
N VAL A 18 -3.11 -10.13 14.14
CA VAL A 18 -3.02 -8.67 14.12
C VAL A 18 -2.91 -8.05 12.71
N HIS A 19 -2.49 -8.82 11.71
CA HIS A 19 -2.36 -8.33 10.34
C HIS A 19 -3.71 -8.27 9.63
N LYS A 20 -4.64 -9.17 9.94
CA LYS A 20 -5.97 -9.21 9.31
C LYS A 20 -6.90 -8.23 10.00
N VAL A 21 -7.48 -7.32 9.24
CA VAL A 21 -8.47 -6.35 9.72
C VAL A 21 -9.78 -6.57 8.97
N THR A 22 -10.88 -6.66 9.71
CA THR A 22 -12.23 -6.76 9.13
C THR A 22 -12.90 -5.40 9.19
N ILE A 23 -13.41 -4.92 8.05
CA ILE A 23 -14.14 -3.66 7.93
C ILE A 23 -15.48 -3.90 7.28
N ARG A 24 -16.54 -3.34 7.86
CA ARG A 24 -17.87 -3.32 7.26
C ARG A 24 -18.05 -2.06 6.41
N ASP A 25 -18.39 -2.24 5.13
CA ASP A 25 -18.65 -1.14 4.21
C ASP A 25 -20.02 -0.47 4.46
N LEU A 26 -20.29 0.66 3.79
CA LEU A 26 -21.55 1.40 3.90
C LEU A 26 -22.79 0.58 3.48
N ARG A 27 -22.60 -0.54 2.77
CA ARG A 27 -23.66 -1.46 2.35
C ARG A 27 -23.84 -2.61 3.34
N GLY A 28 -23.10 -2.62 4.44
CA GLY A 28 -23.16 -3.65 5.47
C GLY A 28 -22.35 -4.91 5.16
N HIS A 29 -21.57 -4.94 4.07
CA HIS A 29 -20.74 -6.09 3.73
C HIS A 29 -19.41 -6.04 4.48
N GLU A 30 -19.00 -7.16 5.05
CA GLU A 30 -17.71 -7.29 5.72
C GLU A 30 -16.62 -7.70 4.73
N HIS A 31 -15.52 -6.96 4.78
CA HIS A 31 -14.34 -7.14 3.96
C HIS A 31 -13.14 -7.39 4.86
N SER A 32 -12.21 -8.23 4.41
CA SER A 32 -10.94 -8.45 5.10
C SER A 32 -9.79 -7.87 4.28
N LEU A 33 -8.98 -7.02 4.91
CA LEU A 33 -7.76 -6.47 4.35
C LEU A 33 -6.60 -6.69 5.35
N SER A 34 -5.39 -6.40 4.91
CA SER A 34 -4.18 -6.57 5.73
C SER A 34 -3.54 -5.24 6.08
N ARG A 35 -2.90 -5.18 7.25
CA ARG A 35 -2.03 -4.08 7.71
C ARG A 35 -0.64 -4.58 8.10
N TYR A 36 0.32 -3.67 8.09
CA TYR A 36 1.63 -3.90 8.71
C TYR A 36 1.50 -3.88 10.23
N TYR A 37 2.26 -4.74 10.91
CA TYR A 37 2.31 -4.79 12.36
C TYR A 37 3.57 -5.53 12.82
N ALA A 38 4.64 -4.80 13.13
CA ALA A 38 5.87 -5.41 13.61
C ALA A 38 5.74 -5.82 15.07
N LYS A 39 5.95 -7.10 15.41
CA LYS A 39 5.98 -7.55 16.82
C LYS A 39 7.27 -7.16 17.58
N TRP A 40 7.88 -6.00 17.27
CA TRP A 40 8.92 -5.32 18.06
C TRP A 40 8.49 -3.97 18.71
N ASN A 41 8.70 -3.73 20.01
CA ASN A 41 8.34 -2.48 20.73
C ASN A 41 9.48 -1.92 21.58
N SER A 42 10.71 -2.17 21.14
CA SER A 42 11.94 -1.62 21.71
C SER A 42 12.66 -0.85 20.60
N PRO A 43 13.69 -0.04 20.89
CA PRO A 43 14.52 0.55 19.85
C PRO A 43 15.01 -0.53 18.89
N ARG A 44 15.00 -0.26 17.58
CA ARG A 44 15.46 -1.23 16.59
C ARG A 44 16.97 -1.45 16.74
N PRO A 45 17.49 -2.69 16.77
CA PRO A 45 18.91 -2.94 17.03
C PRO A 45 19.87 -2.21 16.08
N GLU A 46 19.48 -2.02 14.82
CA GLU A 46 20.27 -1.36 13.79
C GLU A 46 20.22 0.18 13.86
N SER A 47 19.27 0.76 14.61
CA SER A 47 19.04 2.21 14.71
C SER A 47 18.74 2.69 16.14
N ALA A 48 19.16 1.94 17.17
CA ALA A 48 18.70 2.10 18.55
C ALA A 48 18.87 3.52 19.08
N THR A 49 20.03 4.15 18.87
CA THR A 49 20.32 5.51 19.35
C THR A 49 19.43 6.57 18.68
N ILE A 50 19.03 6.35 17.42
CA ILE A 50 18.16 7.27 16.67
C ILE A 50 16.73 7.13 17.17
N ASP A 51 16.25 5.90 17.36
CA ASP A 51 14.91 5.61 17.87
C ASP A 51 14.76 6.17 19.30
N GLU A 52 15.73 5.95 20.19
CA GLU A 52 15.73 6.48 21.55
C GLU A 52 15.75 8.02 21.60
N LYS A 53 16.55 8.65 20.73
CA LYS A 53 16.59 10.10 20.60
C LYS A 53 15.24 10.65 20.12
N SER A 54 14.63 10.00 19.14
CA SER A 54 13.32 10.40 18.59
C SER A 54 12.20 10.24 19.62
N ALA A 55 12.29 9.22 20.48
CA ALA A 55 11.36 8.97 21.57
C ALA A 55 11.63 9.84 22.82
N SER A 56 12.67 10.68 22.82
CA SER A 56 13.14 11.36 24.03
C SER A 56 12.12 12.34 24.62
N SER A 57 11.31 12.98 23.77
CA SER A 57 10.24 13.91 24.13
C SER A 57 8.95 13.23 24.60
N LEU A 58 8.81 11.92 24.42
CA LEU A 58 7.60 11.19 24.84
C LEU A 58 7.55 11.06 26.37
N PRO A 59 6.38 11.31 26.99
CA PRO A 59 6.31 11.55 28.43
C PRO A 59 6.43 10.27 29.26
N SER A 60 5.95 9.12 28.76
CA SER A 60 5.97 7.87 29.51
C SER A 60 6.71 6.73 28.80
N ALA A 61 7.17 5.75 29.58
CA ALA A 61 7.75 4.52 29.04
C ALA A 61 6.75 3.70 28.20
N SER A 62 5.45 3.84 28.48
CA SER A 62 4.39 3.21 27.69
C SER A 62 4.30 3.84 26.30
N ASP A 63 4.29 5.18 26.24
CA ASP A 63 4.25 5.92 24.96
C ASP A 63 5.48 5.61 24.11
N LYS A 64 6.66 5.51 24.74
CA LYS A 64 7.89 5.10 24.04
C LYS A 64 7.77 3.70 23.44
N LYS A 65 7.19 2.73 24.15
CA LYS A 65 6.97 1.38 23.60
C LYS A 65 6.00 1.38 22.43
N VAL A 66 4.92 2.18 22.49
CA VAL A 66 4.00 2.36 21.37
C VAL A 66 4.76 2.97 20.19
N PHE A 67 5.48 4.08 20.41
CA PHE A 67 6.28 4.70 19.37
C PHE A 67 7.31 3.75 18.74
N TYR A 68 8.03 2.95 19.52
CA TYR A 68 8.97 1.96 19.00
C TYR A 68 8.28 0.87 18.15
N ARG A 69 7.04 0.51 18.50
CA ARG A 69 6.21 -0.38 17.67
C ARG A 69 5.90 0.26 16.33
N GLU A 70 5.47 1.52 16.34
CA GLU A 70 5.16 2.26 15.12
C GLU A 70 6.40 2.42 14.24
N VAL A 71 7.57 2.72 14.84
CA VAL A 71 8.85 2.79 14.14
C VAL A 71 9.23 1.46 13.49
N ALA A 72 9.17 0.35 14.23
CA ALA A 72 9.46 -0.96 13.68
C ALA A 72 8.46 -1.37 12.58
N THR A 73 7.19 -0.96 12.72
CA THR A 73 6.15 -1.23 11.72
C THR A 73 6.35 -0.37 10.47
N ALA A 74 6.75 0.90 10.62
CA ALA A 74 7.13 1.76 9.50
C ALA A 74 8.28 1.15 8.69
N ALA A 75 9.28 0.57 9.37
CA ALA A 75 10.36 -0.17 8.70
C ALA A 75 9.86 -1.43 7.97
N GLU A 76 8.89 -2.18 8.54
CA GLU A 76 8.25 -3.33 7.86
C GLU A 76 7.54 -2.93 6.56
N THR A 77 7.04 -1.69 6.46
CA THR A 77 6.41 -1.18 5.23
C THR A 77 7.40 -0.95 4.09
N GLY A 78 8.69 -0.84 4.41
CA GLY A 78 9.74 -0.37 3.50
C GLY A 78 9.76 1.16 3.29
N TRP A 79 8.89 1.92 3.96
CA TRP A 79 8.76 3.37 3.87
C TRP A 79 9.12 4.06 5.20
N ASP A 80 10.26 3.73 5.81
CA ASP A 80 10.76 4.35 7.05
C ASP A 80 11.65 5.58 6.78
N PHE A 81 11.21 6.82 6.95
CA PHE A 81 9.86 7.24 7.32
C PHE A 81 9.23 8.08 6.21
N SER A 82 7.94 8.29 6.37
CA SER A 82 7.06 9.06 5.50
C SER A 82 5.97 9.71 6.33
N SER A 83 5.56 10.91 5.94
CA SER A 83 4.36 11.59 6.43
C SER A 83 3.09 10.77 6.22
N ARG A 84 3.10 9.82 5.27
CA ARG A 84 2.07 8.80 5.05
C ARG A 84 1.62 8.11 6.34
N TRP A 85 2.55 7.94 7.28
CA TRP A 85 2.35 7.19 8.51
C TRP A 85 2.14 8.07 9.75
N MET A 86 2.13 9.39 9.60
CA MET A 86 2.24 10.36 10.71
C MET A 86 0.96 11.18 10.83
N ARG A 87 0.35 11.25 12.02
CA ARG A 87 -0.85 12.09 12.25
C ARG A 87 -0.53 13.59 12.10
N ASN A 88 0.72 13.98 12.36
CA ASN A 88 1.28 15.28 12.05
C ASN A 88 2.54 15.08 11.20
N SER A 89 2.52 15.55 9.96
CA SER A 89 3.59 15.34 8.96
C SER A 89 4.96 15.89 9.37
N SER A 90 5.02 16.82 10.34
CA SER A 90 6.27 17.41 10.84
C SER A 90 6.80 16.76 12.12
N ASP A 91 6.06 15.82 12.72
CA ASP A 91 6.38 15.24 14.02
C ASP A 91 6.37 13.72 13.96
N ILE A 92 7.57 13.13 13.87
CA ILE A 92 7.76 11.67 13.79
C ILE A 92 7.16 10.93 15.00
N THR A 93 7.04 11.58 16.16
CA THR A 93 6.47 10.94 17.35
C THR A 93 4.98 10.61 17.19
N THR A 94 4.34 11.16 16.16
CA THR A 94 2.95 10.92 15.79
C THR A 94 2.75 9.78 14.78
N LEU A 95 3.77 8.95 14.56
CA LEU A 95 3.62 7.71 13.78
C LEU A 95 2.43 6.89 14.31
N SER A 96 1.66 6.33 13.38
CA SER A 96 0.49 5.48 13.67
C SER A 96 0.33 4.40 12.58
N THR A 97 1.46 3.90 12.07
CA THR A 97 1.55 2.89 11.02
C THR A 97 0.70 1.65 11.29
N THR A 98 0.63 1.18 12.54
CA THR A 98 -0.17 0.00 12.92
C THR A 98 -1.68 0.24 12.80
N LEU A 99 -2.13 1.49 12.69
CA LEU A 99 -3.53 1.85 12.52
C LEU A 99 -3.89 2.13 11.06
N ILE A 100 -3.03 1.76 10.10
CA ILE A 100 -3.27 2.05 8.69
C ILE A 100 -3.43 0.74 7.93
N ILE A 101 -4.50 0.64 7.13
CA ILE A 101 -4.65 -0.38 6.09
C ILE A 101 -4.12 0.23 4.80
N PRO A 102 -2.93 -0.19 4.35
CA PRO A 102 -2.27 0.50 3.26
C PRO A 102 -2.62 -0.15 1.92
N VAL A 103 -2.77 0.69 0.91
CA VAL A 103 -3.16 0.33 -0.46
C VAL A 103 -2.17 -0.63 -1.09
N ASP A 104 -0.88 -0.35 -0.94
CA ASP A 104 0.21 -1.09 -1.56
C ASP A 104 0.34 -2.51 -1.01
N LEU A 105 0.31 -2.72 0.31
CA LEU A 105 0.30 -4.06 0.91
C LEU A 105 -0.82 -4.93 0.34
N ASN A 106 -2.03 -4.37 0.26
CA ASN A 106 -3.19 -5.11 -0.24
C ASN A 106 -3.10 -5.36 -1.75
N ALA A 107 -2.49 -4.46 -2.51
CA ALA A 107 -2.15 -4.71 -3.92
C ALA A 107 -1.11 -5.85 -4.06
N TYR A 108 -0.10 -5.90 -3.20
CA TYR A 108 0.90 -6.99 -3.21
C TYR A 108 0.26 -8.33 -2.86
N LEU A 109 -0.58 -8.37 -1.83
CA LEU A 109 -1.26 -9.60 -1.42
C LEU A 109 -2.26 -10.08 -2.46
N TYR A 110 -2.93 -9.17 -3.17
CA TYR A 110 -3.75 -9.54 -4.33
C TYR A 110 -2.92 -10.25 -5.39
N LYS A 111 -1.72 -9.72 -5.70
CA LYS A 111 -0.80 -10.36 -6.65
C LYS A 111 -0.28 -11.70 -6.15
N VAL A 112 0.06 -11.82 -4.87
CA VAL A 112 0.46 -13.09 -4.24
C VAL A 112 -0.66 -14.14 -4.36
N GLU A 113 -1.92 -13.76 -4.14
CA GLU A 113 -3.06 -14.67 -4.29
C GLU A 113 -3.21 -15.18 -5.74
N LEU A 114 -3.06 -14.30 -6.73
CA LEU A 114 -3.05 -14.68 -8.14
C LEU A 114 -1.87 -15.60 -8.48
N ASP A 115 -0.68 -15.33 -7.94
CA ASP A 115 0.50 -16.15 -8.20
C ASP A 115 0.41 -17.52 -7.55
N ILE A 116 -0.15 -17.61 -6.35
CA ILE A 116 -0.47 -18.89 -5.70
C ILE A 116 -1.46 -19.68 -6.55
N ALA A 117 -2.53 -19.03 -7.04
CA ALA A 117 -3.49 -19.68 -7.91
C ALA A 117 -2.81 -20.19 -9.20
N PHE A 118 -1.99 -19.35 -9.85
CA PHE A 118 -1.22 -19.73 -11.03
C PHE A 118 -0.33 -20.95 -10.77
N PHE A 119 0.52 -20.91 -9.74
CA PHE A 119 1.40 -22.04 -9.43
C PHE A 119 0.64 -23.31 -9.03
N ALA A 120 -0.47 -23.17 -8.29
CA ALA A 120 -1.30 -24.30 -7.93
C ALA A 120 -1.91 -24.97 -9.17
N LYS A 121 -2.37 -24.19 -10.14
CA LYS A 121 -2.89 -24.69 -11.42
C LYS A 121 -1.81 -25.46 -12.19
N GLU A 122 -0.63 -24.88 -12.34
CA GLU A 122 0.50 -25.50 -13.06
C GLU A 122 0.99 -26.79 -12.40
N LEU A 123 0.76 -26.96 -11.08
CA LEU A 123 1.12 -28.17 -10.33
C LEU A 123 -0.03 -29.17 -10.18
N GLY A 124 -1.22 -28.90 -10.74
CA GLY A 124 -2.40 -29.75 -10.61
C GLY A 124 -3.09 -29.72 -9.25
N HIS A 125 -2.78 -28.73 -8.40
CA HIS A 125 -3.39 -28.55 -7.08
C HIS A 125 -4.73 -27.79 -7.20
N HIS A 126 -5.76 -28.46 -7.75
CA HIS A 126 -7.01 -27.80 -8.14
C HIS A 126 -7.73 -27.06 -7.01
N HIS A 127 -7.85 -27.68 -5.82
CA HIS A 127 -8.49 -27.05 -4.67
C HIS A 127 -7.77 -25.77 -4.21
N THR A 128 -6.43 -25.78 -4.19
CA THR A 128 -5.64 -24.58 -3.87
C THR A 128 -5.84 -23.49 -4.91
N TYR A 129 -5.87 -23.83 -6.20
CA TYR A 129 -6.14 -22.88 -7.27
C TYR A 129 -7.50 -22.17 -7.09
N GLU A 130 -8.58 -22.94 -6.89
CA GLU A 130 -9.92 -22.36 -6.74
C GLU A 130 -10.04 -21.47 -5.50
N ASN A 131 -9.49 -21.93 -4.37
CA ASN A 131 -9.51 -21.16 -3.12
C ASN A 131 -8.80 -19.82 -3.27
N TYR A 132 -7.61 -19.80 -3.87
CA TYR A 132 -6.84 -18.56 -4.02
C TYR A 132 -7.38 -17.64 -5.12
N LEU A 133 -8.02 -18.20 -6.15
CA LEU A 133 -8.77 -17.37 -7.10
C LEU A 133 -9.96 -16.69 -6.40
N LYS A 134 -10.68 -17.40 -5.51
CA LYS A 134 -11.74 -16.81 -4.68
C LYS A 134 -11.19 -15.73 -3.74
N SER A 135 -10.07 -15.99 -3.07
CA SER A 135 -9.41 -15.01 -2.19
C SER A 135 -9.02 -13.74 -2.96
N SER A 136 -8.41 -13.88 -4.14
CA SER A 136 -8.02 -12.73 -4.96
C SER A 136 -9.22 -11.85 -5.34
N LYS A 137 -10.35 -12.45 -5.73
CA LYS A 137 -11.59 -11.71 -6.03
C LYS A 137 -12.16 -11.03 -4.79
N ALA A 138 -12.12 -11.69 -3.63
CA ALA A 138 -12.57 -11.10 -2.38
C ALA A 138 -11.71 -9.90 -1.99
N ARG A 139 -10.37 -9.99 -2.10
CA ARG A 139 -9.48 -8.86 -1.82
C ARG A 139 -9.66 -7.72 -2.82
N GLN A 140 -9.82 -8.02 -4.09
CA GLN A 140 -10.11 -7.01 -5.10
C GLN A 140 -11.39 -6.24 -4.77
N SER A 141 -12.47 -6.96 -4.41
CA SER A 141 -13.73 -6.34 -3.97
C SER A 141 -13.54 -5.52 -2.70
N ALA A 142 -12.76 -6.00 -1.74
CA ALA A 142 -12.46 -5.28 -0.50
C ALA A 142 -11.70 -3.98 -0.77
N MET A 143 -10.66 -4.02 -1.61
CA MET A 143 -9.91 -2.83 -2.03
C MET A 143 -10.82 -1.84 -2.77
N ARG A 144 -11.74 -2.32 -3.62
CA ARG A 144 -12.71 -1.46 -4.32
C ARG A 144 -13.76 -0.86 -3.37
N SER A 145 -14.18 -1.58 -2.34
CA SER A 145 -15.17 -1.08 -1.38
C SER A 145 -14.58 -0.12 -0.35
N ILE A 146 -13.35 -0.36 0.11
CA ILE A 146 -12.77 0.34 1.28
C ILE A 146 -11.70 1.36 0.88
N LEU A 147 -10.85 1.04 -0.10
CA LEU A 147 -9.69 1.86 -0.43
C LEU A 147 -9.90 2.74 -1.65
N TRP A 148 -10.83 2.41 -2.54
CA TRP A 148 -11.11 3.24 -3.70
C TRP A 148 -11.87 4.51 -3.31
N ASN A 149 -11.46 5.64 -3.89
CA ASN A 149 -12.16 6.91 -3.79
C ASN A 149 -12.66 7.34 -5.18
N GLU A 150 -13.98 7.38 -5.35
CA GLU A 150 -14.62 7.67 -6.65
C GLU A 150 -14.39 9.12 -7.12
N GLU A 151 -14.33 10.08 -6.19
CA GLU A 151 -14.14 11.49 -6.51
C GLU A 151 -12.72 11.74 -7.06
N MET A 152 -11.72 11.16 -6.38
CA MET A 152 -10.32 11.34 -6.74
C MET A 152 -9.83 10.36 -7.82
N ASN A 153 -10.60 9.33 -8.16
CA ASN A 153 -10.22 8.26 -9.09
C ASN A 153 -8.87 7.61 -8.75
N GLN A 154 -8.64 7.34 -7.47
CA GLN A 154 -7.43 6.70 -6.96
C GLN A 154 -7.76 5.90 -5.70
N TRP A 155 -6.83 5.06 -5.25
CA TRP A 155 -6.94 4.36 -3.98
C TRP A 155 -6.29 5.19 -2.88
N LEU A 156 -6.87 5.17 -1.69
CA LEU A 156 -6.38 5.89 -0.52
C LEU A 156 -6.18 4.89 0.62
N ASP A 157 -5.13 5.08 1.40
CA ASP A 157 -4.95 4.32 2.63
C ASP A 157 -6.11 4.60 3.59
N TYR A 158 -6.52 3.58 4.35
CA TYR A 158 -7.60 3.73 5.33
C TYR A 158 -7.02 3.73 6.75
N TRP A 159 -7.28 4.80 7.50
CA TRP A 159 -6.82 4.93 8.88
C TRP A 159 -7.89 4.43 9.85
N LEU A 160 -7.56 3.39 10.59
CA LEU A 160 -8.38 2.88 11.67
C LEU A 160 -8.47 3.93 12.80
N THR A 161 -9.63 3.97 13.44
CA THR A 161 -9.81 4.63 14.72
C THR A 161 -9.22 3.74 15.81
N ALA A 162 -8.60 4.34 16.83
CA ALA A 162 -7.87 3.62 17.89
C ALA A 162 -8.78 2.85 18.87
N ASP A 163 -10.01 2.54 18.48
CA ASP A 163 -10.94 1.79 19.30
C ASP A 163 -10.64 0.29 19.16
N ASP A 164 -9.59 -0.14 19.88
CA ASP A 164 -8.96 -1.47 19.87
C ASP A 164 -9.89 -2.62 20.33
N CYS A 165 -11.14 -2.32 20.67
CA CYS A 165 -12.09 -3.30 21.20
C CYS A 165 -13.03 -3.91 20.15
N GLN A 166 -12.94 -3.51 18.87
CA GLN A 166 -13.88 -3.96 17.84
C GLN A 166 -13.28 -5.06 16.96
N ASP A 167 -13.94 -6.22 16.93
CA ASP A 167 -13.61 -7.31 15.99
C ASP A 167 -13.85 -6.93 14.52
N VAL A 168 -14.74 -5.95 14.29
CA VAL A 168 -15.13 -5.43 12.97
C VAL A 168 -15.24 -3.91 13.03
N HIS A 169 -14.36 -3.21 12.32
CA HIS A 169 -14.42 -1.75 12.21
C HIS A 169 -15.54 -1.33 11.25
N GLN A 170 -16.15 -0.17 11.50
CA GLN A 170 -17.05 0.45 10.53
C GLN A 170 -16.28 1.35 9.57
N PHE A 171 -16.63 1.29 8.28
CA PHE A 171 -16.09 2.20 7.29
C PHE A 171 -16.66 3.60 7.46
N GLU A 172 -15.78 4.59 7.54
CA GLU A 172 -16.11 6.02 7.53
C GLU A 172 -15.27 6.71 6.46
N ALA A 173 -15.90 7.41 5.51
CA ALA A 173 -15.18 8.01 4.39
C ALA A 173 -14.11 9.03 4.83
N THR A 174 -14.34 9.71 5.96
CA THR A 174 -13.41 10.67 6.57
C THR A 174 -12.11 10.05 7.06
N ASN A 175 -12.05 8.73 7.20
CA ASN A 175 -10.85 7.99 7.61
C ASN A 175 -9.94 7.60 6.44
N GLN A 176 -10.38 7.82 5.18
CA GLN A 176 -9.49 7.69 4.04
C GLN A 176 -8.47 8.84 4.04
N ASN A 177 -7.20 8.52 3.82
CA ASN A 177 -6.15 9.51 3.71
C ASN A 177 -6.24 10.25 2.37
N ALA A 178 -6.75 11.48 2.37
CA ALA A 178 -6.89 12.28 1.15
C ALA A 178 -5.57 12.85 0.61
N GLU A 179 -4.45 12.69 1.34
CA GLU A 179 -3.13 13.11 0.88
C GLU A 179 -2.65 12.30 -0.33
N ILE A 180 -1.84 12.94 -1.18
CA ILE A 180 -1.38 12.36 -2.45
C ILE A 180 -0.03 11.67 -2.25
N PHE A 181 -0.05 10.34 -2.33
CA PHE A 181 1.11 9.47 -2.35
C PHE A 181 1.13 8.63 -3.63
N VAL A 182 2.32 8.28 -4.12
CA VAL A 182 2.42 7.37 -5.28
C VAL A 182 1.84 5.98 -4.99
N SER A 183 1.76 5.58 -3.71
CA SER A 183 1.08 4.35 -3.29
C SER A 183 -0.39 4.29 -3.70
N ASN A 184 -1.05 5.45 -3.84
CA ASN A 184 -2.44 5.56 -4.28
C ASN A 184 -2.67 4.95 -5.68
N PHE A 185 -1.60 4.87 -6.47
CA PHE A 185 -1.63 4.38 -7.85
C PHE A 185 -0.99 2.99 -8.01
N ILE A 186 -0.38 2.43 -6.96
CA ILE A 186 0.24 1.09 -7.01
C ILE A 186 -0.74 -0.02 -7.43
N PRO A 187 -2.05 -0.01 -7.11
CA PRO A 187 -2.97 -1.05 -7.57
C PRO A 187 -3.04 -1.19 -9.10
N MET A 188 -2.68 -0.13 -9.86
CA MET A 188 -2.56 -0.18 -11.32
C MET A 188 -1.53 -1.21 -11.81
N TRP A 189 -0.52 -1.53 -10.99
CA TRP A 189 0.47 -2.57 -11.31
C TRP A 189 -0.20 -3.91 -11.65
N ASN A 190 -1.34 -4.19 -11.01
CA ASN A 190 -2.11 -5.42 -11.20
C ASN A 190 -3.36 -5.24 -12.08
N TRP A 191 -3.50 -4.10 -12.76
CA TRP A 191 -4.73 -3.71 -13.47
C TRP A 191 -5.23 -4.77 -14.44
N LYS A 192 -4.34 -5.36 -15.26
CA LYS A 192 -4.67 -6.41 -16.23
C LYS A 192 -5.38 -7.64 -15.64
N HIS A 193 -5.23 -7.86 -14.33
CA HIS A 193 -5.85 -8.98 -13.62
C HIS A 193 -7.13 -8.58 -12.88
N ALA A 194 -7.20 -7.32 -12.42
CA ALA A 194 -8.38 -6.74 -11.79
C ALA A 194 -9.49 -6.45 -12.82
N SER A 195 -9.09 -6.20 -14.06
CA SER A 195 -9.92 -5.61 -15.09
C SER A 195 -10.87 -6.61 -15.78
N GLY A 196 -12.18 -6.40 -15.66
CA GLY A 196 -13.18 -7.09 -16.48
C GLY A 196 -13.22 -6.46 -17.88
N LYS A 197 -13.46 -7.22 -18.96
CA LYS A 197 -13.18 -6.74 -20.34
C LYS A 197 -13.89 -5.44 -20.78
N ASP A 198 -15.03 -5.05 -20.21
CA ASP A 198 -15.87 -3.96 -20.74
C ASP A 198 -16.16 -2.79 -19.76
N GLU A 199 -16.11 -2.97 -18.43
CA GLU A 199 -16.41 -1.91 -17.43
C GLU A 199 -15.23 -0.95 -17.16
N ASP A 200 -14.11 -1.15 -17.83
CA ASP A 200 -12.81 -0.89 -17.24
C ASP A 200 -12.05 0.28 -17.87
N ARG A 201 -12.43 0.66 -19.09
CA ARG A 201 -11.74 1.73 -19.83
C ARG A 201 -11.95 3.11 -19.20
N SER A 202 -13.17 3.45 -18.81
CA SER A 202 -13.49 4.75 -18.19
C SER A 202 -12.79 4.92 -16.84
N THR A 203 -12.78 3.86 -16.03
CA THR A 203 -12.07 3.86 -14.74
C THR A 203 -10.57 4.05 -14.96
N MET A 204 -9.97 3.32 -15.91
CA MET A 204 -8.55 3.49 -16.23
C MET A 204 -8.24 4.90 -16.75
N GLU A 205 -9.10 5.49 -17.59
CA GLU A 205 -8.96 6.88 -18.05
C GLU A 205 -9.05 7.88 -16.88
N GLY A 206 -9.96 7.65 -15.94
CA GLY A 206 -10.08 8.43 -14.70
C GLY A 206 -8.80 8.35 -13.85
N ILE A 207 -8.25 7.14 -13.67
CA ILE A 207 -7.00 6.92 -12.93
C ILE A 207 -5.83 7.62 -13.63
N LEU A 208 -5.70 7.49 -14.95
CA LEU A 208 -4.64 8.15 -15.72
C LEU A 208 -4.72 9.66 -15.56
N ARG A 209 -5.92 10.24 -15.70
CA ARG A 209 -6.13 11.67 -15.52
C ARG A 209 -5.78 12.11 -14.11
N SER A 210 -6.23 11.37 -13.10
CA SER A 210 -5.91 11.62 -11.68
C SER A 210 -4.39 11.61 -11.45
N PHE A 211 -3.69 10.58 -11.95
CA PHE A 211 -2.25 10.48 -11.85
C PHE A 211 -1.51 11.61 -12.57
N GLU A 212 -1.95 11.99 -13.77
CA GLU A 212 -1.35 13.08 -14.56
C GLU A 212 -1.45 14.44 -13.86
N VAL A 213 -2.57 14.73 -13.22
CA VAL A 213 -2.80 16.01 -12.51
C VAL A 213 -2.41 15.98 -11.03
N SER A 214 -2.01 14.81 -10.51
CA SER A 214 -1.66 14.61 -9.10
C SER A 214 -0.48 15.46 -8.61
N GLY A 215 0.36 15.94 -9.52
CA GLY A 215 1.63 16.60 -9.16
C GLY A 215 2.76 15.64 -8.81
N LEU A 216 2.55 14.32 -8.83
CA LEU A 216 3.62 13.35 -8.55
C LEU A 216 4.64 13.22 -9.70
N ILE A 217 4.24 13.53 -10.94
CA ILE A 217 5.11 13.39 -12.12
C ILE A 217 6.06 14.59 -12.24
N GLN A 218 7.27 14.41 -11.77
CA GLN A 218 8.34 15.40 -11.71
C GLN A 218 9.30 15.31 -12.92
N PRO A 219 10.16 16.32 -13.14
CA PRO A 219 11.18 16.25 -14.20
C PRO A 219 12.11 15.04 -14.09
N ALA A 220 12.39 14.59 -12.86
CA ALA A 220 13.31 13.51 -12.52
C ALA A 220 12.66 12.10 -12.46
N GLY A 221 11.34 12.00 -12.61
CA GLY A 221 10.60 10.75 -12.38
C GLY A 221 9.31 11.01 -11.60
N ILE A 222 8.93 10.10 -10.72
CA ILE A 222 7.75 10.24 -9.85
C ILE A 222 8.23 10.56 -8.42
N SER A 223 7.72 11.62 -7.80
CA SER A 223 7.96 11.88 -6.37
C SER A 223 7.13 10.92 -5.51
N THR A 224 7.60 10.65 -4.30
CA THR A 224 6.97 9.69 -3.38
C THR A 224 5.63 10.22 -2.84
N SER A 225 5.59 11.51 -2.55
CA SER A 225 4.42 12.27 -2.12
C SER A 225 4.51 13.71 -2.65
N LEU A 226 3.61 14.59 -2.19
CA LEU A 226 3.71 16.04 -2.35
C LEU A 226 4.13 16.77 -1.05
N SER A 227 4.25 16.03 0.06
CA SER A 227 4.58 16.57 1.37
C SER A 227 6.09 16.69 1.53
N ASN A 228 6.57 17.90 1.84
CA ASN A 228 7.99 18.14 2.14
C ASN A 228 8.24 18.07 3.65
N SER A 229 8.08 16.87 4.21
CA SER A 229 8.20 16.60 5.66
C SER A 229 9.65 16.56 6.17
N GLY A 230 10.62 16.48 5.25
CA GLY A 230 12.02 16.16 5.57
C GLY A 230 12.29 14.67 5.76
N GLN A 231 11.29 13.80 5.65
CA GLN A 231 11.46 12.34 5.67
C GLN A 231 11.88 11.79 4.30
N GLN A 232 12.54 10.64 4.28
CA GLN A 232 13.13 10.12 3.04
C GLN A 232 12.10 9.58 2.03
N TRP A 233 10.95 9.09 2.50
CA TRP A 233 9.84 8.61 1.66
C TRP A 233 8.76 9.68 1.47
N ASP A 234 9.19 10.88 1.12
CA ASP A 234 8.35 12.06 0.88
C ASP A 234 8.96 12.96 -0.19
N PHE A 235 8.25 14.02 -0.60
CA PHE A 235 8.79 15.01 -1.52
C PHE A 235 10.08 15.65 -0.94
N PRO A 236 11.13 15.88 -1.75
CA PRO A 236 11.22 15.75 -3.20
C PRO A 236 11.68 14.37 -3.71
N ASN A 237 11.83 13.38 -2.84
CA ASN A 237 12.48 12.13 -3.18
C ASN A 237 11.58 11.24 -4.05
N GLY A 238 12.20 10.52 -4.98
CA GLY A 238 11.59 9.44 -5.75
C GLY A 238 12.43 8.17 -5.62
N TRP A 239 11.77 7.01 -5.56
CA TRP A 239 12.43 5.73 -5.33
C TRP A 239 12.22 4.76 -6.49
N ALA A 240 13.29 4.09 -6.92
CA ALA A 240 13.30 3.13 -8.02
C ALA A 240 12.14 2.10 -8.00
N PRO A 241 11.80 1.43 -6.88
CA PRO A 241 10.69 0.47 -6.86
C PRO A 241 9.34 1.12 -7.22
N LEU A 242 9.09 2.35 -6.77
CA LEU A 242 7.86 3.08 -7.06
C LEU A 242 7.78 3.45 -8.54
N GLN A 243 8.91 3.88 -9.13
CA GLN A 243 8.99 4.14 -10.57
C GLN A 243 8.63 2.89 -11.36
N HIS A 244 9.25 1.77 -11.02
CA HIS A 244 9.09 0.52 -11.74
C HIS A 244 7.64 0.03 -11.71
N MET A 245 7.02 -0.04 -10.53
CA MET A 245 5.64 -0.53 -10.40
C MET A 245 4.65 0.33 -11.19
N ILE A 246 4.78 1.66 -11.13
CA ILE A 246 3.90 2.56 -11.87
C ILE A 246 4.13 2.46 -13.37
N VAL A 247 5.38 2.44 -13.84
CA VAL A 247 5.72 2.26 -15.27
C VAL A 247 5.18 0.93 -15.79
N GLU A 248 5.35 -0.17 -15.04
CA GLU A 248 4.83 -1.48 -15.43
C GLU A 248 3.30 -1.48 -15.48
N GLY A 249 2.63 -0.94 -14.47
CA GLY A 249 1.17 -0.83 -14.42
C GLY A 249 0.60 -0.01 -15.59
N LEU A 250 1.21 1.15 -15.86
CA LEU A 250 0.86 2.00 -16.99
C LEU A 250 1.07 1.27 -18.33
N SER A 251 2.19 0.58 -18.49
CA SER A 251 2.51 -0.19 -19.71
C SER A 251 1.50 -1.32 -19.95
N ASN A 252 1.06 -1.98 -18.88
CA ASN A 252 0.15 -3.13 -18.92
C ASN A 252 -1.33 -2.76 -18.80
N SER A 253 -1.67 -1.47 -18.70
CA SER A 253 -3.04 -0.98 -18.53
C SER A 253 -3.96 -1.20 -19.74
N GLY A 254 -3.41 -1.55 -20.90
CA GLY A 254 -4.15 -1.58 -22.17
C GLY A 254 -4.43 -0.20 -22.78
N SER A 255 -4.07 0.89 -22.08
CA SER A 255 -4.22 2.27 -22.57
C SER A 255 -3.03 2.69 -23.44
N LYS A 256 -3.31 3.30 -24.61
CA LYS A 256 -2.27 3.93 -25.44
C LYS A 256 -1.63 5.12 -24.70
N THR A 257 -2.45 5.94 -24.04
CA THR A 257 -1.97 7.07 -23.23
C THR A 257 -1.12 6.58 -22.06
N GLY A 258 -1.57 5.54 -21.37
CA GLY A 258 -0.81 4.91 -20.28
C GLY A 258 0.59 4.44 -20.73
N ARG A 259 0.69 3.74 -21.87
CA ARG A 259 1.97 3.30 -22.43
C ARG A 259 2.92 4.46 -22.76
N LEU A 260 2.42 5.51 -23.41
CA LEU A 260 3.23 6.71 -23.72
C LEU A 260 3.71 7.41 -22.45
N LEU A 261 2.86 7.47 -21.42
CA LEU A 261 3.23 8.03 -20.12
C LEU A 261 4.30 7.17 -19.43
N ALA A 262 4.19 5.84 -19.48
CA ALA A 262 5.17 4.90 -18.95
C ALA A 262 6.56 5.12 -19.57
N GLU A 263 6.65 5.21 -20.90
CA GLU A 263 7.89 5.48 -21.63
C GLU A 263 8.51 6.82 -21.24
N LYS A 264 7.67 7.87 -21.11
CA LYS A 264 8.12 9.21 -20.69
C LYS A 264 8.70 9.20 -19.28
N ILE A 265 8.05 8.53 -18.34
CA ILE A 265 8.49 8.42 -16.94
C ILE A 265 9.78 7.60 -16.85
N ALA A 266 9.83 6.43 -17.50
CA ALA A 266 11.02 5.59 -17.54
C ALA A 266 12.22 6.36 -18.13
N GLY A 267 12.02 7.09 -19.22
CA GLY A 267 13.06 7.92 -19.83
C GLY A 267 13.55 9.05 -18.92
N ARG A 268 12.66 9.70 -18.15
CA ARG A 268 13.05 10.72 -17.16
C ARG A 268 13.91 10.12 -16.04
N TRP A 269 13.48 9.00 -15.48
CA TRP A 269 14.18 8.32 -14.41
C TRP A 269 15.58 7.84 -14.84
N ILE A 270 15.67 7.18 -16.00
CA ILE A 270 16.96 6.68 -16.53
C ILE A 270 17.93 7.83 -16.78
N ARG A 271 17.48 8.92 -17.44
CA ARG A 271 18.35 10.09 -17.67
C ARG A 271 18.85 10.72 -16.38
N THR A 272 18.01 10.76 -15.35
CA THR A 272 18.38 11.34 -14.05
C THR A 272 19.43 10.50 -13.33
N ASN A 273 19.36 9.17 -13.44
CA ASN A 273 20.32 8.28 -12.75
C ASN A 273 21.59 8.02 -13.56
N TYR A 274 21.56 8.29 -14.87
CA TYR A 274 22.73 8.13 -15.75
C TYR A 274 23.63 9.38 -15.79
N ALA A 275 23.04 10.57 -15.67
CA ALA A 275 23.74 11.85 -15.71
C ALA A 275 24.53 12.12 -14.43
#